data_AF-A0AAE1LZZ7-F1
#
_entry.id   AF-A0AAE1LZZ7-F1
#
_cell.length_a   1.000
_cell.length_b   1.000
_cell.length_c   1.000
_cell.angle_alpha   90.00
_cell.angle_beta   90.00
_cell.angle_gamma   90.00
#
_symmetry.space_group_name_H-M   'P 1'
#
loop_
_entity.id
_entity.type
_entity.pdbx_description
1 polymer ?
#
loop_
_entity_poly.entity_id
_entity_poly.type
_entity_poly.pdbx_seq_one_letter_code
_entity_poly.pdbx_strand_id
1 'polypeptide(L)'
;MSTSSLDFRAIVTGNDFTPEAESQLADLLDAAINRSTSPETAADGIDKLCPRNEDAESFLWSLWTLLADVAKRFPLDDPRLRSLVEILKALNAKRSGSVEIWGSQHELWADMPLFGAVMREEWNASPEFDNRPDQAAKIAQWLSLNSFAARLLGASVQDWTNFALWELRDGLEEPFPTDEARDTHLVTASEWLTQAGQVLYNETKNSIELDAQATRALGPGSLIEGTKSGFNEERWSFWKKRLEELSADASAETKKRVDKALEVIKGLEA
;
A
#
# COMPACT_ATOMS: atom_id res chain seq x y z
N MET A 1 18.07 -1.17 18.10
CA MET A 1 18.44 -0.23 17.02
C MET A 1 17.75 1.08 17.33
N SER A 2 18.49 2.18 17.41
CA SER A 2 17.92 3.51 17.68
C SER A 2 16.96 3.84 16.53
N THR A 3 15.66 3.96 16.81
CA THR A 3 14.70 4.47 15.83
C THR A 3 15.10 5.91 15.57
N SER A 4 15.76 6.16 14.44
CA SER A 4 16.06 7.53 14.01
C SER A 4 14.75 8.31 14.03
N SER A 5 14.75 9.42 14.77
CA SER A 5 13.67 10.39 14.73
C SER A 5 13.49 10.81 13.28
N LEU A 6 12.29 10.65 12.73
CA LEU A 6 11.99 11.20 11.42
C LEU A 6 11.98 12.72 11.55
N ASP A 7 12.59 13.42 10.61
CA ASP A 7 12.39 14.87 10.49
C ASP A 7 11.15 15.11 9.64
N PHE A 8 9.98 15.14 10.28
CA PHE A 8 8.71 15.39 9.58
C PHE A 8 8.69 16.76 8.92
N ARG A 9 9.39 17.77 9.46
CA ARG A 9 9.45 19.10 8.84
C ARG A 9 10.14 19.02 7.49
N ALA A 10 11.27 18.33 7.40
CA ALA A 10 11.97 18.14 6.14
C ALA A 10 11.13 17.42 5.08
N ILE A 11 10.34 16.42 5.50
CA ILE A 11 9.47 15.66 4.58
C ILE A 11 8.28 16.50 4.10
N VAL A 12 7.66 17.27 5.01
CA VAL A 12 6.51 18.12 4.66
C VAL A 12 6.91 19.26 3.74
N THR A 13 8.05 19.92 3.97
CA THR A 13 8.57 21.01 3.10
C THR A 13 8.91 20.58 1.67
N GLY A 14 8.91 19.27 1.39
CA GLY A 14 9.08 18.74 0.03
C GLY A 14 7.79 18.76 -0.81
N ASN A 15 6.66 19.14 -0.22
CA ASN A 15 5.33 19.11 -0.83
C ASN A 15 4.76 20.52 -0.98
N ASP A 16 3.78 20.69 -1.87
CA ASP A 16 3.18 21.99 -2.16
C ASP A 16 2.07 22.31 -1.14
N PHE A 17 2.46 22.91 -0.02
CA PHE A 17 1.57 23.39 1.04
C PHE A 17 1.87 24.85 1.38
N THR A 18 0.92 25.54 2.02
CA THR A 18 1.24 26.84 2.64
C THR A 18 2.17 26.64 3.85
N PRO A 19 3.05 27.60 4.19
CA PRO A 19 3.95 27.46 5.33
C PRO A 19 3.24 27.14 6.66
N GLU A 20 2.02 27.67 6.85
CA GLU A 20 1.18 27.36 8.00
C GLU A 20 0.71 25.90 8.00
N ALA A 21 0.26 25.40 6.84
CA ALA A 21 -0.16 24.01 6.70
C ALA A 21 1.04 23.05 6.87
N GLU A 22 2.21 23.40 6.32
CA GLU A 22 3.43 22.61 6.49
C GLU A 22 3.78 22.40 7.96
N SER A 23 3.84 23.50 8.72
CA SER A 23 4.18 23.43 10.15
C SER A 23 3.17 22.60 10.93
N GLN A 24 1.87 22.78 10.67
CA GLN A 24 0.82 22.06 11.39
C GLN A 24 0.79 20.57 11.03
N LEU A 25 0.94 20.22 9.74
CA LEU A 25 1.01 18.82 9.30
C LEU A 25 2.22 18.10 9.91
N ALA A 26 3.39 18.75 9.94
CA ALA A 26 4.58 18.17 10.55
C ALA A 26 4.37 17.87 12.04
N ASP A 27 3.81 18.81 12.79
CA ASP A 27 3.54 18.65 14.22
C ASP A 27 2.46 17.58 14.49
N LEU A 28 1.40 17.52 13.67
CA LEU A 28 0.33 16.52 13.78
C LEU A 28 0.84 15.10 13.52
N LEU A 29 1.63 14.92 12.44
CA LEU A 29 2.19 13.64 12.06
C LEU A 29 3.23 13.16 13.07
N ASP A 30 4.13 14.04 13.51
CA ASP A 30 5.13 13.71 14.53
C ASP A 30 4.47 13.25 15.84
N ALA A 31 3.47 14.00 16.31
CA ALA A 31 2.77 13.69 17.55
C ALA A 31 2.01 12.36 17.48
N ALA A 32 1.29 12.08 16.39
CA ALA A 32 0.54 10.84 16.27
C ALA A 32 1.42 9.61 15.98
N ILE A 33 2.46 9.76 15.16
CA ILE A 33 3.37 8.66 14.84
C ILE A 33 4.21 8.27 16.05
N ASN A 34 4.69 9.25 16.82
CA ASN A 34 5.38 9.01 18.08
C ASN A 34 4.43 8.73 19.26
N ARG A 35 3.11 8.65 19.01
CA ARG A 35 2.05 8.30 19.97
C ARG A 35 1.93 9.25 21.17
N SER A 36 2.30 10.51 20.97
CA SER A 36 2.03 11.61 21.90
C SER A 36 0.57 12.06 21.83
N THR A 37 -0.10 11.83 20.70
CA THR A 37 -1.54 12.09 20.48
C THR A 37 -2.21 10.88 19.82
N SER A 38 -3.54 10.88 19.79
CA SER A 38 -4.30 9.82 19.14
C SER A 38 -4.36 10.01 17.62
N PRO A 39 -4.53 8.92 16.82
CA PRO A 39 -4.75 9.01 15.38
C PRO A 39 -5.95 9.90 15.01
N GLU A 40 -7.01 9.90 15.82
CA GLU A 40 -8.19 10.74 15.63
C GLU A 40 -7.88 12.22 15.80
N THR A 41 -6.98 12.57 16.73
CA THR A 41 -6.55 13.96 16.92
C THR A 41 -5.78 14.47 15.71
N ALA A 42 -4.90 13.63 15.12
CA ALA A 42 -4.22 13.96 13.88
C ALA A 42 -5.20 14.06 12.70
N ALA A 43 -6.14 13.11 12.59
CA ALA A 43 -7.18 13.14 11.56
C ALA A 43 -8.07 14.41 11.66
N ASP A 44 -8.43 14.83 12.88
CA ASP A 44 -9.17 16.09 13.10
C ASP A 44 -8.37 17.32 12.69
N GLY A 45 -7.05 17.32 12.94
CA GLY A 45 -6.16 18.39 12.52
C GLY A 45 -6.04 18.47 11.00
N ILE A 46 -5.81 17.33 10.34
CA ILE A 46 -5.73 17.22 8.87
C ILE A 46 -7.06 17.63 8.22
N ASP A 47 -8.20 17.20 8.78
CA ASP A 47 -9.53 17.56 8.31
C ASP A 47 -9.76 19.08 8.30
N LYS A 48 -9.34 19.76 9.38
CA LYS A 48 -9.43 21.23 9.51
C LYS A 48 -8.52 21.99 8.56
N LEU A 49 -7.35 21.42 8.24
CA LEU A 49 -6.39 22.02 7.32
C LEU A 49 -6.81 21.91 5.86
N CYS A 50 -7.52 20.84 5.52
CA CYS A 50 -7.94 20.61 4.15
C CYS A 50 -8.92 21.72 3.69
N PRO A 51 -8.71 22.35 2.52
CA PRO A 51 -9.67 23.30 1.95
C PRO A 51 -10.97 22.60 1.50
N ARG A 52 -12.05 23.38 1.32
CA ARG A 52 -13.34 22.92 0.74
C ARG A 52 -13.74 23.77 -0.47
N ASN A 53 -12.76 24.33 -1.15
CA ASN A 53 -12.87 25.23 -2.30
C ASN A 53 -11.96 24.71 -3.43
N GLU A 54 -11.66 25.56 -4.42
CA GLU A 54 -10.78 25.21 -5.54
C GLU A 54 -9.36 24.74 -5.14
N ASP A 55 -8.89 25.09 -3.94
CA ASP A 55 -7.55 24.70 -3.46
C ASP A 55 -7.50 23.24 -2.95
N ALA A 56 -8.66 22.58 -2.81
CA ALA A 56 -8.76 21.22 -2.26
C ALA A 56 -7.98 20.19 -3.10
N GLU A 57 -7.98 20.34 -4.43
CA GLU A 57 -7.28 19.43 -5.35
C GLU A 57 -5.78 19.41 -5.06
N SER A 58 -5.13 20.57 -5.07
CA SER A 58 -3.68 20.69 -4.80
C SER A 58 -3.33 20.21 -3.39
N PHE A 59 -4.14 20.58 -2.38
CA PHE A 59 -3.89 20.14 -1.00
C PHE A 59 -3.97 18.62 -0.86
N LEU A 60 -4.99 17.99 -1.43
CA LEU A 60 -5.18 16.54 -1.33
C LEU A 60 -4.08 15.78 -2.06
N TRP A 61 -3.69 16.24 -3.26
CA TRP A 61 -2.57 15.67 -3.97
C TRP A 61 -1.29 15.69 -3.12
N SER A 62 -0.92 16.86 -2.60
CA SER A 62 0.23 17.02 -1.70
C SER A 62 0.12 16.19 -0.42
N LEU A 63 -1.08 16.06 0.17
CA LEU A 63 -1.32 15.23 1.35
C LEU A 63 -1.06 13.76 1.06
N TRP A 64 -1.60 13.24 -0.04
CA TRP A 64 -1.42 11.83 -0.40
C TRP A 64 0.04 11.50 -0.71
N THR A 65 0.74 12.38 -1.43
CA THR A 65 2.18 12.25 -1.69
C THR A 65 2.98 12.26 -0.40
N LEU A 66 2.68 13.20 0.51
CA LEU A 66 3.30 13.27 1.83
C LEU A 66 3.12 11.97 2.62
N LEU A 67 1.90 11.42 2.70
CA LEU A 67 1.65 10.20 3.48
C LEU A 67 2.34 8.98 2.86
N ALA A 68 2.38 8.87 1.52
CA ALA A 68 3.14 7.84 0.83
C ALA A 68 4.64 7.96 1.13
N ASP A 69 5.20 9.17 1.08
CA ASP A 69 6.61 9.43 1.38
C ASP A 69 6.97 9.12 2.83
N VAL A 70 6.09 9.44 3.77
CA VAL A 70 6.24 9.08 5.19
C VAL A 70 6.23 7.55 5.34
N ALA A 71 5.31 6.84 4.68
CA ALA A 71 5.25 5.38 4.71
C ALA A 71 6.57 4.74 4.24
N LYS A 72 7.16 5.25 3.15
CA LYS A 72 8.45 4.79 2.60
C LYS A 72 9.65 4.95 3.55
N ARG A 73 9.53 5.75 4.63
CA ARG A 73 10.64 5.95 5.59
C ARG A 73 10.67 4.91 6.72
N PHE A 74 9.62 4.11 6.88
CA PHE A 74 9.54 3.13 7.95
C PHE A 74 9.86 1.74 7.41
N PRO A 75 10.73 0.96 8.07
CA PRO A 75 10.84 -0.47 7.79
C PRO A 75 9.48 -1.19 7.96
N LEU A 76 9.27 -2.30 7.24
CA LEU A 76 7.98 -3.02 7.20
C LEU A 76 7.38 -3.36 8.57
N ASP A 77 8.22 -3.71 9.53
CA ASP A 77 7.79 -4.13 10.87
C ASP A 77 7.76 -2.98 11.88
N ASP A 78 8.00 -1.75 11.44
CA ASP A 78 8.00 -0.59 12.31
C ASP A 78 6.56 -0.27 12.77
N PRO A 79 6.32 -0.19 14.10
CA PRO A 79 4.99 0.10 14.63
C PRO A 79 4.45 1.47 14.22
N ARG A 80 5.30 2.39 13.74
CA ARG A 80 4.91 3.71 13.22
C ARG A 80 4.11 3.62 11.93
N LEU A 81 4.35 2.60 11.10
CA LEU A 81 3.55 2.35 9.89
C LEU A 81 2.08 2.06 10.25
N ARG A 82 1.86 1.35 11.35
CA ARG A 82 0.51 1.12 11.88
C ARG A 82 -0.15 2.42 12.33
N SER A 83 0.57 3.29 13.03
CA SER A 83 0.03 4.59 13.45
C SER A 83 -0.45 5.40 12.24
N LEU A 84 0.30 5.40 11.14
CA LEU A 84 -0.09 6.06 9.89
C LEU A 84 -1.39 5.50 9.29
N VAL A 85 -1.55 4.17 9.29
CA VAL A 85 -2.79 3.50 8.84
C VAL A 85 -3.99 3.89 9.70
N GLU A 86 -3.82 3.96 11.03
CA GLU A 86 -4.90 4.37 11.94
C GLU A 86 -5.32 5.84 11.73
N ILE A 87 -4.40 6.73 11.34
CA ILE A 87 -4.75 8.12 10.99
C ILE A 87 -5.67 8.14 9.76
N LEU A 88 -5.31 7.37 8.71
CA LEU A 88 -6.12 7.28 7.48
C LEU A 88 -7.47 6.60 7.71
N LYS A 89 -7.53 5.60 8.59
CA LYS A 89 -8.78 5.00 9.02
C LYS A 89 -9.67 5.99 9.75
N ALA A 90 -9.10 6.80 10.64
CA ALA A 90 -9.83 7.85 11.34
C ALA A 90 -10.30 8.96 10.38
N LEU A 91 -9.49 9.34 9.39
CA LEU A 91 -9.90 10.23 8.30
C LEU A 91 -11.06 9.63 7.52
N ASN A 92 -10.96 8.38 7.04
CA ASN A 92 -12.00 7.72 6.23
C ASN A 92 -13.38 7.67 6.90
N ALA A 93 -13.39 7.54 8.23
CA ALA A 93 -14.62 7.51 9.01
C ALA A 93 -15.31 8.89 9.11
N LYS A 94 -14.64 9.98 8.73
CA LYS A 94 -15.20 11.34 8.80
C LYS A 94 -16.27 11.58 7.74
N ARG A 95 -17.20 12.47 8.08
CA ARG A 95 -18.24 12.99 7.20
C ARG A 95 -18.19 14.52 7.24
N SER A 96 -17.13 15.07 6.65
CA SER A 96 -16.76 16.49 6.76
C SER A 96 -17.05 17.30 5.48
N GLY A 97 -18.11 16.91 4.76
CA GLY A 97 -18.56 17.56 3.52
C GLY A 97 -18.01 16.90 2.25
N SER A 98 -18.26 17.58 1.13
CA SER A 98 -17.82 17.15 -0.20
C SER A 98 -16.87 18.17 -0.83
N VAL A 99 -16.14 17.71 -1.84
CA VAL A 99 -15.27 18.54 -2.69
C VAL A 99 -15.52 18.18 -4.15
N GLU A 100 -15.34 19.16 -5.05
CA GLU A 100 -15.34 18.90 -6.49
C GLU A 100 -13.90 18.61 -6.94
N ILE A 101 -13.69 17.46 -7.57
CA ILE A 101 -12.40 17.05 -8.12
C ILE A 101 -12.65 16.55 -9.54
N TRP A 102 -11.91 17.10 -10.51
CA TRP A 102 -12.01 16.72 -11.93
C TRP A 102 -13.46 16.70 -12.47
N GLY A 103 -14.28 17.67 -12.04
CA GLY A 103 -15.67 17.82 -12.48
C GLY A 103 -16.66 16.84 -11.85
N SER A 104 -16.26 16.10 -10.80
CA SER A 104 -17.12 15.18 -10.04
C SER A 104 -17.13 15.55 -8.56
N GLN A 105 -18.28 15.39 -7.91
CA GLN A 105 -18.43 15.61 -6.47
C GLN A 105 -18.05 14.34 -5.71
N HIS A 106 -17.27 14.49 -4.64
CA HIS A 106 -16.78 13.40 -3.80
C HIS A 106 -17.03 13.69 -2.32
N GLU A 107 -17.46 12.69 -1.54
CA GLU A 107 -17.41 12.75 -0.08
C GLU A 107 -15.94 12.75 0.36
N LEU A 108 -15.45 13.88 0.88
CA LEU A 108 -14.03 14.17 0.98
C LEU A 108 -13.18 13.02 1.54
N TRP A 109 -13.57 12.46 2.68
CA TRP A 109 -12.77 11.43 3.34
C TRP A 109 -13.30 10.01 3.11
N ALA A 110 -14.60 9.85 2.83
CA ALA A 110 -15.16 8.54 2.52
C ALA A 110 -14.65 8.03 1.17
N ASP A 111 -14.58 8.92 0.16
CA ASP A 111 -14.12 8.59 -1.19
C ASP A 111 -12.60 8.73 -1.35
N MET A 112 -11.93 9.53 -0.49
CA MET A 112 -10.50 9.89 -0.59
C MET A 112 -10.07 10.24 -2.02
N PRO A 113 -10.66 11.29 -2.64
CA PRO A 113 -10.38 11.59 -4.04
C PRO A 113 -8.89 11.88 -4.24
N LEU A 114 -8.39 11.54 -5.43
CA LEU A 114 -6.98 11.58 -5.85
C LEU A 114 -6.05 10.56 -5.18
N PHE A 115 -6.43 9.90 -4.08
CA PHE A 115 -5.49 9.02 -3.38
C PHE A 115 -5.05 7.83 -4.26
N GLY A 116 -6.01 7.20 -4.95
CA GLY A 116 -5.69 6.15 -5.91
C GLY A 116 -4.84 6.62 -7.10
N ALA A 117 -4.97 7.89 -7.53
CA ALA A 117 -4.16 8.46 -8.61
C ALA A 117 -2.70 8.65 -8.15
N VAL A 118 -2.50 9.25 -6.98
CA VAL A 118 -1.17 9.41 -6.38
C VAL A 118 -0.51 8.05 -6.14
N MET A 119 -1.22 7.10 -5.53
CA MET A 119 -0.69 5.75 -5.32
C MET A 119 -0.37 5.04 -6.64
N ARG A 120 -1.12 5.29 -7.72
CA ARG A 120 -0.79 4.75 -9.04
C ARG A 120 0.52 5.35 -9.58
N GLU A 121 0.80 6.62 -9.35
CA GLU A 121 2.09 7.22 -9.72
C GLU A 121 3.24 6.62 -8.93
N GLU A 122 3.03 6.38 -7.63
CA GLU A 122 4.01 5.72 -6.77
C GLU A 122 4.35 4.30 -7.24
N TRP A 123 3.37 3.60 -7.82
CA TRP A 123 3.58 2.28 -8.42
C TRP A 123 4.52 2.28 -9.63
N ASN A 124 4.71 3.42 -10.30
CA ASN A 124 5.67 3.53 -11.40
C ASN A 124 7.14 3.53 -10.91
N ALA A 125 7.37 3.63 -9.60
CA ALA A 125 8.71 3.61 -9.00
C ALA A 125 9.14 2.19 -8.55
N SER A 126 8.51 1.13 -9.07
CA SER A 126 8.87 -0.26 -8.79
C SER A 126 10.37 -0.52 -9.10
N PRO A 127 11.11 -1.28 -8.26
CA PRO A 127 12.52 -1.56 -8.50
C PRO A 127 12.76 -2.30 -9.83
N GLU A 128 13.73 -1.83 -10.63
CA GLU A 128 14.10 -2.44 -11.92
C GLU A 128 15.12 -3.59 -11.80
N PHE A 129 15.74 -3.76 -10.62
CA PHE A 129 16.79 -4.75 -10.36
C PHE A 129 18.00 -4.67 -11.32
N ASP A 130 18.39 -3.45 -11.69
CA ASP A 130 19.46 -3.12 -12.65
C ASP A 130 20.85 -2.91 -12.00
N ASN A 131 20.99 -3.20 -10.70
CA ASN A 131 22.18 -3.04 -9.87
C ASN A 131 22.67 -1.58 -9.74
N ARG A 132 21.78 -0.59 -9.87
CA ARG A 132 22.15 0.81 -9.60
C ARG A 132 22.46 1.06 -8.12
N PRO A 133 23.30 2.06 -7.79
CA PRO A 133 23.73 2.32 -6.41
C PRO A 133 22.60 2.59 -5.41
N ASP A 134 21.45 3.08 -5.88
CA ASP A 134 20.26 3.41 -5.10
C ASP A 134 19.25 2.25 -5.00
N GLN A 135 19.52 1.09 -5.61
CA GLN A 135 18.60 -0.06 -5.66
C GLN A 135 18.15 -0.54 -4.28
N ALA A 136 19.07 -0.72 -3.34
CA ALA A 136 18.73 -1.17 -1.99
C ALA A 136 17.77 -0.20 -1.27
N ALA A 137 17.93 1.11 -1.48
CA ALA A 137 17.04 2.11 -0.93
C ALA A 137 15.66 2.06 -1.61
N LYS A 138 15.61 1.92 -2.94
CA LYS A 138 14.36 1.75 -3.70
C LYS A 138 13.59 0.50 -3.29
N ILE A 139 14.28 -0.63 -3.13
CA ILE A 139 13.67 -1.87 -2.63
C ILE A 139 13.07 -1.65 -1.24
N ALA A 140 13.81 -1.04 -0.31
CA ALA A 140 13.30 -0.77 1.03
C ALA A 140 12.04 0.11 1.00
N GLN A 141 12.04 1.18 0.20
CA GLN A 141 10.88 2.07 0.02
C GLN A 141 9.69 1.35 -0.61
N TRP A 142 9.94 0.52 -1.63
CA TRP A 142 8.93 -0.28 -2.32
C TRP A 142 8.20 -1.24 -1.39
N LEU A 143 8.97 -1.96 -0.57
CA LEU A 143 8.43 -2.91 0.40
C LEU A 143 7.58 -2.20 1.47
N SER A 144 8.01 -1.03 1.94
CA SER A 144 7.27 -0.22 2.90
C SER A 144 5.97 0.35 2.33
N LEU A 145 6.02 0.84 1.09
CA LEU A 145 4.84 1.34 0.37
C LEU A 145 3.81 0.22 0.15
N ASN A 146 4.26 -0.97 -0.24
CA ASN A 146 3.39 -2.13 -0.40
C ASN A 146 2.78 -2.60 0.92
N SER A 147 3.56 -2.66 2.01
CA SER A 147 3.01 -3.01 3.32
C SER A 147 1.97 -1.98 3.78
N PHE A 148 2.20 -0.69 3.53
CA PHE A 148 1.24 0.37 3.80
C PHE A 148 -0.07 0.18 3.02
N ALA A 149 0.01 -0.06 1.70
CA ALA A 149 -1.15 -0.29 0.87
C ALA A 149 -1.92 -1.57 1.27
N ALA A 150 -1.20 -2.65 1.56
CA ALA A 150 -1.78 -3.90 2.04
C ALA A 150 -2.52 -3.73 3.38
N ARG A 151 -1.98 -2.92 4.30
CA ARG A 151 -2.65 -2.63 5.58
C ARG A 151 -3.91 -1.78 5.41
N LEU A 152 -3.90 -0.82 4.48
CA LEU A 152 -5.10 -0.02 4.18
C LEU A 152 -6.20 -0.87 3.54
N LEU A 153 -5.85 -1.80 2.64
CA LEU A 153 -6.78 -2.77 2.08
C LEU A 153 -7.34 -3.70 3.18
N GLY A 154 -6.45 -4.29 3.99
CA GLY A 154 -6.83 -5.18 5.09
C GLY A 154 -7.70 -4.50 6.16
N ALA A 155 -7.54 -3.19 6.34
CA ALA A 155 -8.37 -2.37 7.22
C ALA A 155 -9.65 -1.83 6.55
N SER A 156 -9.91 -2.21 5.29
CA SER A 156 -11.05 -1.75 4.47
C SER A 156 -11.15 -0.23 4.34
N VAL A 157 -9.99 0.44 4.33
CA VAL A 157 -9.89 1.90 4.17
C VAL A 157 -9.89 2.31 2.70
N GLN A 158 -9.27 1.50 1.85
CA GLN A 158 -9.22 1.68 0.39
C GLN A 158 -9.31 0.32 -0.31
N ASP A 159 -10.00 0.28 -1.45
CA ASP A 159 -10.05 -0.92 -2.30
C ASP A 159 -8.94 -0.84 -3.35
N TRP A 160 -7.81 -1.50 -3.04
CA TRP A 160 -6.64 -1.63 -3.90
C TRP A 160 -6.33 -3.09 -4.21
N THR A 161 -7.39 -3.89 -4.38
CA THR A 161 -7.30 -5.28 -4.82
C THR A 161 -6.52 -5.41 -6.15
N ASN A 162 -6.58 -4.42 -7.03
CA ASN A 162 -5.78 -4.39 -8.26
C ASN A 162 -4.27 -4.31 -8.00
N PHE A 163 -3.81 -3.51 -7.02
CA PHE A 163 -2.38 -3.46 -6.67
C PHE A 163 -1.92 -4.79 -6.09
N ALA A 164 -2.70 -5.36 -5.16
CA ALA A 164 -2.42 -6.68 -4.61
C ALA A 164 -2.27 -7.74 -5.72
N LEU A 165 -3.18 -7.74 -6.70
CA LEU A 165 -3.16 -8.71 -7.80
C LEU A 165 -1.93 -8.54 -8.71
N TRP A 166 -1.47 -7.31 -8.95
CA TRP A 166 -0.25 -7.06 -9.71
C TRP A 166 0.97 -7.60 -8.97
N GLU A 167 1.10 -7.32 -7.68
CA GLU A 167 2.25 -7.82 -6.90
C GLU A 167 2.24 -9.34 -6.73
N LEU A 168 1.05 -9.96 -6.60
CA LEU A 168 0.92 -11.42 -6.55
C LEU A 168 1.28 -12.05 -7.90
N ARG A 169 0.88 -11.43 -9.02
CA ARG A 169 1.31 -11.86 -10.36
C ARG A 169 2.82 -11.78 -10.49
N ASP A 170 3.40 -10.61 -10.24
CA ASP A 170 4.82 -10.36 -10.45
C ASP A 170 5.68 -11.22 -9.52
N GLY A 171 5.19 -11.50 -8.30
CA GLY A 171 5.92 -12.28 -7.30
C GLY A 171 5.67 -13.77 -7.28
N LEU A 172 4.70 -14.30 -8.00
CA LEU A 172 4.37 -15.74 -7.94
C LEU A 172 4.10 -16.35 -9.32
N GLU A 173 3.66 -15.55 -10.30
CA GLU A 173 3.25 -16.00 -11.64
C GLU A 173 4.26 -15.63 -12.74
N GLU A 174 5.40 -15.05 -12.39
CA GLU A 174 6.48 -14.71 -13.32
C GLU A 174 7.83 -15.31 -12.89
N PRO A 175 8.77 -15.54 -13.83
CA PRO A 175 10.14 -15.89 -13.50
C PRO A 175 10.93 -14.67 -13.02
N PHE A 176 11.96 -14.88 -12.21
CA PHE A 176 12.81 -13.80 -11.68
C PHE A 176 14.17 -13.73 -12.38
N PRO A 177 14.69 -12.53 -12.64
CA PRO A 177 16.02 -12.36 -13.23
C PRO A 177 17.16 -12.62 -12.24
N THR A 178 16.92 -12.43 -10.94
CA THR A 178 17.94 -12.54 -9.87
C THR A 178 17.32 -13.04 -8.56
N ASP A 179 18.17 -13.52 -7.64
CA ASP A 179 17.75 -13.89 -6.28
C ASP A 179 17.20 -12.69 -5.49
N GLU A 180 17.76 -11.49 -5.68
CA GLU A 180 17.27 -10.27 -5.02
C GLU A 180 15.88 -9.86 -5.53
N ALA A 181 15.62 -10.01 -6.83
CA ALA A 181 14.30 -9.80 -7.40
C ALA A 181 13.29 -10.80 -6.82
N ARG A 182 13.63 -12.09 -6.83
CA ARG A 182 12.80 -13.14 -6.20
C ARG A 182 12.48 -12.80 -4.75
N ASP A 183 13.49 -12.51 -3.94
CA ASP A 183 13.31 -12.24 -2.52
C ASP A 183 12.46 -10.98 -2.30
N THR A 184 12.70 -9.92 -3.05
CA THR A 184 11.91 -8.68 -2.96
C THR A 184 10.43 -8.95 -3.27
N HIS A 185 10.15 -9.62 -4.38
CA HIS A 185 8.76 -9.92 -4.75
C HIS A 185 8.08 -10.91 -3.80
N LEU A 186 8.81 -11.91 -3.28
CA LEU A 186 8.28 -12.81 -2.26
C LEU A 186 7.91 -12.08 -0.97
N VAL A 187 8.74 -11.12 -0.53
CA VAL A 187 8.42 -10.27 0.62
C VAL A 187 7.16 -9.46 0.33
N THR A 188 7.07 -8.81 -0.84
CA THR A 188 5.91 -8.02 -1.23
C THR A 188 4.62 -8.84 -1.26
N ALA A 189 4.61 -9.99 -1.96
CA ALA A 189 3.47 -10.89 -2.03
C ALA A 189 3.05 -11.39 -0.64
N SER A 190 4.03 -11.73 0.21
CA SER A 190 3.79 -12.18 1.58
C SER A 190 3.14 -11.10 2.44
N GLU A 191 3.51 -9.82 2.26
CA GLU A 191 2.87 -8.71 2.98
C GLU A 191 1.41 -8.54 2.57
N TRP A 192 1.09 -8.57 1.27
CA TRP A 192 -0.30 -8.50 0.80
C TRP A 192 -1.15 -9.63 1.37
N LEU A 193 -0.65 -10.86 1.34
CA LEU A 193 -1.35 -12.02 1.90
C LEU A 193 -1.45 -11.97 3.42
N THR A 194 -0.44 -11.44 4.11
CA THR A 194 -0.46 -11.34 5.57
C THR A 194 -1.42 -10.25 6.05
N GLN A 195 -1.38 -9.07 5.44
CA GLN A 195 -2.13 -7.90 5.94
C GLN A 195 -3.55 -7.85 5.37
N ALA A 196 -3.75 -8.32 4.14
CA ALA A 196 -5.03 -8.25 3.42
C ALA A 196 -5.56 -9.63 2.97
N GLY A 197 -4.94 -10.74 3.38
CA GLY A 197 -5.29 -12.08 2.90
C GLY A 197 -6.76 -12.44 3.02
N GLN A 198 -7.44 -12.02 4.09
CA GLN A 198 -8.88 -12.25 4.25
C GLN A 198 -9.71 -11.56 3.15
N VAL A 199 -9.38 -10.31 2.83
CA VAL A 199 -10.06 -9.54 1.76
C VAL A 199 -9.79 -10.21 0.42
N LEU A 200 -8.53 -10.53 0.13
CA LEU A 200 -8.11 -11.16 -1.13
C LEU A 200 -8.73 -12.56 -1.30
N TYR A 201 -8.82 -13.34 -0.22
CA TYR A 201 -9.47 -14.65 -0.26
C TYR A 201 -10.95 -14.54 -0.58
N ASN A 202 -11.65 -13.55 0.00
CA ASN A 202 -13.05 -13.31 -0.31
C ASN A 202 -13.25 -12.92 -1.79
N GLU A 203 -12.33 -12.16 -2.38
CA GLU A 203 -12.36 -11.85 -3.81
C GLU A 203 -12.29 -13.10 -4.70
N THR A 204 -11.60 -14.17 -4.26
CA THR A 204 -11.57 -15.44 -5.02
C THR A 204 -12.93 -16.14 -5.09
N LYS A 205 -13.84 -15.80 -4.17
CA LYS A 205 -15.20 -16.36 -4.10
C LYS A 205 -16.21 -15.51 -4.87
N ASN A 206 -15.86 -14.25 -5.15
CA ASN A 206 -16.70 -13.35 -5.91
C ASN A 206 -16.55 -13.63 -7.41
N SER A 207 -17.65 -13.95 -8.08
CA SER A 207 -17.67 -14.05 -9.55
C SER A 207 -18.02 -12.70 -10.15
N ILE A 208 -17.00 -11.91 -10.48
CA ILE A 208 -17.16 -10.60 -11.12
C ILE A 208 -16.87 -10.73 -12.61
N GLU A 209 -17.81 -10.30 -13.45
CA GLU A 209 -17.57 -10.14 -14.88
C GLU A 209 -16.69 -8.90 -15.11
N LEU A 210 -15.51 -9.12 -15.70
CA LEU A 210 -14.58 -8.05 -16.02
C LEU A 210 -14.84 -7.52 -17.44
N ASP A 211 -14.79 -6.20 -17.61
CA ASP A 211 -14.75 -5.61 -18.94
C ASP A 211 -13.44 -5.92 -19.66
N ALA A 212 -13.34 -5.54 -20.94
CA ALA A 212 -12.15 -5.83 -21.75
C ALA A 212 -10.87 -5.14 -21.25
N GLN A 213 -10.97 -3.99 -20.59
CA GLN A 213 -9.83 -3.28 -20.03
C GLN A 213 -9.36 -3.94 -18.75
N ALA A 214 -10.27 -4.23 -17.82
CA ALA A 214 -10.00 -4.93 -16.57
C ALA A 214 -9.48 -6.35 -16.83
N THR A 215 -10.02 -7.06 -17.81
CA THR A 215 -9.54 -8.38 -18.24
C THR A 215 -8.05 -8.35 -18.59
N ARG A 216 -7.59 -7.31 -19.30
CA ARG A 216 -6.17 -7.16 -19.63
C ARG A 216 -5.33 -6.74 -18.42
N ALA A 217 -5.80 -5.76 -17.65
CA ALA A 217 -5.05 -5.22 -16.51
C ALA A 217 -4.87 -6.26 -15.38
N LEU A 218 -5.83 -7.16 -15.20
CA LEU A 218 -5.90 -8.15 -14.13
C LEU A 218 -5.59 -9.57 -14.61
N GLY A 219 -4.98 -9.70 -15.79
CA GLY A 219 -4.60 -10.99 -16.37
C GLY A 219 -3.57 -11.75 -15.52
N PRO A 220 -3.51 -13.08 -15.66
CA PRO A 220 -2.46 -13.91 -15.05
C PRO A 220 -1.08 -13.64 -15.67
N GLY A 221 -0.04 -14.05 -14.94
CA GLY A 221 1.35 -14.05 -15.40
C GLY A 221 1.70 -15.28 -16.26
N SER A 222 2.91 -15.26 -16.81
CA SER A 222 3.38 -16.25 -17.79
C SER A 222 3.47 -17.69 -17.28
N LEU A 223 3.57 -17.91 -15.96
CA LEU A 223 3.72 -19.24 -15.37
C LEU A 223 2.38 -19.96 -15.08
N ILE A 224 1.24 -19.30 -15.28
CA ILE A 224 -0.09 -19.87 -15.04
C ILE A 224 -0.98 -19.74 -16.28
N GLU A 225 -0.73 -20.62 -17.26
CA GLU A 225 -1.39 -20.60 -18.56
C GLU A 225 -2.86 -21.04 -18.49
N GLY A 226 -3.72 -20.38 -19.29
CA GLY A 226 -5.12 -20.78 -19.48
C GLY A 226 -6.07 -20.36 -18.35
N THR A 227 -5.56 -19.80 -17.26
CA THR A 227 -6.38 -19.27 -16.16
C THR A 227 -7.08 -17.97 -16.55
N LYS A 228 -8.25 -17.71 -15.94
CA LYS A 228 -9.01 -16.47 -16.15
C LYS A 228 -8.38 -15.28 -15.43
N SER A 229 -8.57 -14.08 -15.98
CA SER A 229 -8.21 -12.81 -15.33
C SER A 229 -8.98 -12.57 -14.03
N GLY A 230 -8.40 -11.76 -13.14
CA GLY A 230 -8.98 -11.43 -11.83
C GLY A 230 -8.60 -12.42 -10.74
N PHE A 231 -9.28 -12.31 -9.59
CA PHE A 231 -9.15 -13.24 -8.46
C PHE A 231 -9.96 -14.51 -8.72
N ASN A 232 -9.38 -15.67 -8.45
CA ASN A 232 -10.05 -16.95 -8.54
C ASN A 232 -9.31 -18.03 -7.73
N GLU A 233 -9.99 -19.14 -7.46
CA GLU A 233 -9.47 -20.23 -6.64
C GLU A 233 -8.23 -20.92 -7.25
N GLU A 234 -8.13 -20.94 -8.59
CA GLU A 234 -6.99 -21.52 -9.30
C GLU A 234 -5.71 -20.72 -9.05
N ARG A 235 -5.78 -19.38 -9.22
CA ARG A 235 -4.67 -18.48 -8.89
C ARG A 235 -4.30 -18.53 -7.42
N TRP A 236 -5.30 -18.53 -6.52
CA TRP A 236 -5.04 -18.65 -5.08
C TRP A 236 -4.26 -19.92 -4.71
N SER A 237 -4.70 -21.06 -5.25
CA SER A 237 -4.01 -22.34 -5.05
C SER A 237 -2.59 -22.32 -5.65
N PHE A 238 -2.43 -21.69 -6.82
CA PHE A 238 -1.14 -21.52 -7.46
C PHE A 238 -0.20 -20.64 -6.63
N TRP A 239 -0.66 -19.50 -6.12
CA TRP A 239 0.11 -18.60 -5.26
C TRP A 239 0.64 -19.29 -4.01
N LYS A 240 -0.22 -20.03 -3.31
CA LYS A 240 0.18 -20.83 -2.14
C LYS A 240 1.31 -21.81 -2.49
N LYS A 241 1.17 -22.55 -3.58
CA LYS A 241 2.19 -23.49 -4.06
C LYS A 241 3.50 -22.78 -4.41
N ARG A 242 3.44 -21.65 -5.10
CA ARG A 242 4.63 -20.88 -5.51
C ARG A 242 5.39 -20.30 -4.34
N LEU A 243 4.68 -19.83 -3.30
CA LEU A 243 5.31 -19.43 -2.04
C LEU A 243 6.11 -20.57 -1.42
N GLU A 244 5.52 -21.76 -1.32
CA GLU A 244 6.18 -22.95 -0.76
C GLU A 244 7.44 -23.32 -1.56
N GLU A 245 7.33 -23.38 -2.90
CA GLU A 245 8.44 -23.70 -3.80
C GLU A 245 9.59 -22.68 -3.71
N LEU A 246 9.27 -21.40 -3.84
CA LEU A 246 10.27 -20.34 -3.92
C LEU A 246 10.94 -20.06 -2.56
N SER A 247 10.27 -20.38 -1.44
CA SER A 247 10.84 -20.22 -0.09
C SER A 247 12.04 -21.13 0.19
N ALA A 248 12.24 -22.19 -0.59
CA ALA A 248 13.35 -23.12 -0.42
C ALA A 248 14.70 -22.46 -0.68
N ASP A 249 14.77 -21.58 -1.68
CA ASP A 249 15.99 -20.88 -2.11
C ASP A 249 16.05 -19.43 -1.62
N ALA A 250 15.01 -18.95 -0.94
CA ALA A 250 14.91 -17.59 -0.43
C ALA A 250 15.84 -17.33 0.78
N SER A 251 16.18 -16.07 1.02
CA SER A 251 16.92 -15.70 2.24
C SER A 251 16.12 -16.03 3.51
N ALA A 252 16.83 -16.16 4.63
CA ALA A 252 16.21 -16.50 5.91
C ALA A 252 15.15 -15.50 6.37
N GLU A 253 15.29 -14.22 6.01
CA GLU A 253 14.30 -13.19 6.35
C GLU A 253 13.05 -13.28 5.47
N THR A 254 13.24 -13.45 4.16
CA THR A 254 12.16 -13.69 3.21
C THR A 254 11.35 -14.93 3.60
N LYS A 255 12.04 -16.03 3.97
CA LYS A 255 11.40 -17.27 4.37
C LYS A 255 10.45 -17.11 5.56
N LYS A 256 10.82 -16.34 6.59
CA LYS A 256 9.93 -16.06 7.73
C LYS A 256 8.64 -15.35 7.31
N ARG A 257 8.71 -14.43 6.34
CA ARG A 257 7.54 -13.72 5.84
C ARG A 257 6.65 -14.63 5.03
N VAL A 258 7.24 -15.49 4.19
CA VAL A 258 6.50 -16.52 3.45
C VAL A 258 5.80 -17.49 4.41
N ASP A 259 6.49 -17.96 5.45
CA ASP A 259 5.91 -18.84 6.47
C ASP A 259 4.67 -18.20 7.12
N LYS A 260 4.76 -16.92 7.49
CA LYS A 260 3.63 -16.17 8.06
C LYS A 260 2.47 -16.02 7.07
N ALA A 261 2.76 -15.72 5.80
CA ALA A 261 1.73 -15.64 4.77
C ALA A 261 1.03 -16.99 4.56
N LEU A 262 1.78 -18.09 4.56
CA LEU A 262 1.26 -19.45 4.45
C LEU A 262 0.41 -19.84 5.66
N GLU A 263 0.77 -19.41 6.87
CA GLU A 263 -0.08 -19.58 8.06
C GLU A 263 -1.43 -18.89 7.90
N VAL A 264 -1.44 -17.64 7.39
CA VAL A 264 -2.68 -16.91 7.09
C VAL A 264 -3.51 -17.65 6.05
N ILE A 265 -2.92 -18.05 4.92
CA ILE A 265 -3.62 -18.81 3.87
C ILE A 265 -4.26 -20.08 4.45
N LYS A 266 -3.50 -20.88 5.20
CA LYS A 266 -4.01 -22.12 5.82
C LYS A 266 -5.15 -21.85 6.79
N GLY A 267 -5.08 -20.74 7.53
CA GLY A 267 -6.15 -20.33 8.45
C GLY A 267 -7.43 -19.90 7.73
N LEU A 268 -7.33 -19.35 6.52
CA LEU A 268 -8.48 -18.92 5.70
C LEU A 268 -9.16 -20.08 4.96
N GLU A 269 -8.42 -21.15 4.68
CA GLU A 269 -8.91 -22.34 3.98
C GLU A 269 -9.52 -23.41 4.91
N ALA A 270 -9.33 -23.27 6.23
CA ALA A 270 -9.77 -24.22 7.26
C ALA A 270 -11.25 -24.03 7.65
#